data_AF-A0A2D6YVA8-F1
#
_entry.id   AF-A0A2D6YVA8-F1
#
_cell.length_a   1.000
_cell.length_b   1.000
_cell.length_c   1.000
_cell.angle_alpha   90.00
_cell.angle_beta   90.00
_cell.angle_gamma   90.00
#
_symmetry.space_group_name_H-M   'P 1'
#
loop_
_entity.id
_entity.type
_entity.pdbx_description
1 polymer ?
#
loop_
_entity_poly.entity_id
_entity_poly.type
_entity_poly.pdbx_seq_one_letter_code
_entity_poly.pdbx_strand_id
1 'polypeptide(L)'
;MISTCNDADFDTRLALYSGDCENLVFEACNDDGLGCAGFTSELIAEVVAGTTYIIQIGGFNPPAQGTGNLTICEGDACLAGCVASCEGSDVPEEEGCGGDTNGGCNDASGNGPVQQINVGDTVCGTMFAFGGTRDTDWFEFTISERSRVSWTVEANIPTTLFLLSSDCPPTIQIGAGYDACPAIHTGCVDAGTYRVFVAPGGFDGVPCGSGPLNTYRATLTTEPATVEGDTCQEAIVLGEFEGDFEFTTDCASTDGADLPVSCDSFGSVTIYNDIFLSWTAPADGDWFFSTCNQATFDTRLAAYAGCDGAFLGCNDDDVNCSGFTSLLSLGGLTAGEEVIIQLGAWGNGVSGSGVLTIGTGSGGPTPPENDDCSDAIDITDGQTSISNIASTTDGPTLPTECAKFGNAEIFNDVWYLYEATFDGTAVVSFCPVGDATFDTRLAAYFPGCKSGDPLACNDDTCGLSSEIAFATVCGESYLIRVGSYSTAGFGIGTLDITASGESCGGGGGCAADFNDDDMVDGADFGSLLVAWGPCAGCDEDLNGDGVVDGADAGLLLVEWGICP
;
A
#
# COMPACT_ATOMS: atom_id res chain seq x y z
N MET A 1 27.75 23.00 -2.02
CA MET A 1 28.34 22.15 -0.97
C MET A 1 29.86 22.26 -0.98
N ILE A 2 30.47 22.33 0.20
CA ILE A 2 31.92 22.30 0.42
C ILE A 2 32.17 21.25 1.50
N SER A 3 32.86 20.17 1.17
CA SER A 3 32.95 18.98 2.04
C SER A 3 34.36 18.40 2.11
N THR A 4 34.72 17.99 3.32
CA THR A 4 35.85 17.10 3.65
C THR A 4 35.35 15.80 4.27
N CYS A 5 34.02 15.63 4.35
CA CYS A 5 33.34 14.54 5.02
C CYS A 5 33.85 13.18 4.54
N ASN A 6 34.33 12.35 5.46
CA ASN A 6 34.90 11.02 5.19
C ASN A 6 36.14 11.00 4.27
N ASP A 7 36.64 12.15 3.84
CA ASP A 7 37.71 12.31 2.83
C ASP A 7 38.97 12.98 3.40
N ALA A 8 38.98 13.32 4.69
CA ALA A 8 40.15 13.80 5.42
C ALA A 8 40.53 12.85 6.57
N ASP A 9 41.82 12.77 6.88
CA ASP A 9 42.39 11.91 7.92
C ASP A 9 42.56 12.59 9.29
N PHE A 10 42.03 13.80 9.43
CA PHE A 10 42.13 14.63 10.62
C PHE A 10 40.81 15.34 10.88
N ASP A 11 40.60 15.72 12.14
CA ASP A 11 39.50 16.55 12.60
C ASP A 11 39.58 17.92 11.89
N THR A 12 38.65 18.17 10.97
CA THR A 12 38.65 19.35 10.11
C THR A 12 37.69 20.40 10.63
N ARG A 13 37.91 21.65 10.20
CA ARG A 13 36.96 22.75 10.34
C ARG A 13 36.94 23.59 9.07
N LEU A 14 35.73 23.91 8.59
CA LEU A 14 35.51 24.68 7.37
C LEU A 14 34.88 26.05 7.67
N ALA A 15 35.34 27.09 6.97
CA ALA A 15 34.67 28.38 6.93
C ALA A 15 34.71 28.97 5.51
N LEU A 16 33.64 29.65 5.13
CA LEU A 16 33.47 30.34 3.86
C LEU A 16 33.36 31.85 4.11
N TYR A 17 34.10 32.62 3.32
CA TYR A 17 34.09 34.07 3.37
C TYR A 17 33.88 34.69 1.99
N SER A 18 33.21 35.84 1.91
CA SER A 18 33.26 36.75 0.77
C SER A 18 34.17 37.97 1.06
N GLY A 19 34.37 38.83 0.06
CA GLY A 19 35.25 39.99 0.17
C GLY A 19 36.69 39.70 -0.27
N ASP A 20 37.66 40.34 0.39
CA ASP A 20 39.08 40.18 0.11
C ASP A 20 39.87 39.78 1.36
N CYS A 21 41.15 39.43 1.20
CA CYS A 21 41.99 39.00 2.31
C CYS A 21 42.20 40.06 3.40
N GLU A 22 41.87 41.34 3.14
CA GLU A 22 41.94 42.42 4.13
C GLU A 22 40.60 42.67 4.83
N ASN A 23 39.48 42.31 4.19
CA ASN A 23 38.11 42.51 4.67
C ASN A 23 37.23 41.28 4.39
N LEU A 24 37.46 40.20 5.14
CA LEU A 24 36.64 38.99 5.04
C LEU A 24 35.25 39.22 5.64
N VAL A 25 34.21 38.85 4.89
CA VAL A 25 32.82 38.78 5.34
C VAL A 25 32.46 37.31 5.54
N PHE A 26 31.99 36.94 6.73
CA PHE A 26 31.64 35.56 7.06
C PHE A 26 30.32 35.14 6.37
N GLU A 27 30.33 33.99 5.72
CA GLU A 27 29.16 33.44 5.02
C GLU A 27 28.62 32.17 5.70
N ALA A 28 29.50 31.19 5.96
CA ALA A 28 29.12 29.94 6.61
C ALA A 28 30.33 29.26 7.27
N CYS A 29 30.10 28.38 8.25
CA CYS A 29 31.11 27.45 8.74
C CYS A 29 30.50 26.14 9.22
N ASN A 30 31.30 25.09 9.22
CA ASN A 30 30.96 23.87 9.96
C ASN A 30 32.20 23.24 10.60
N ASP A 31 31.97 22.54 11.70
CA ASP A 31 32.89 21.77 12.53
C ASP A 31 32.17 20.42 12.76
N ASP A 32 32.80 19.30 12.40
CA ASP A 32 32.24 17.94 12.53
C ASP A 32 30.91 17.66 11.82
N GLY A 33 30.86 17.57 10.49
CA GLY A 33 29.61 17.32 9.75
C GLY A 33 28.80 16.12 10.28
N LEU A 34 27.49 16.30 10.41
CA LEU A 34 26.59 15.24 10.89
C LEU A 34 26.69 13.99 10.01
N GLY A 35 27.06 12.85 10.60
CA GLY A 35 27.27 11.59 9.88
C GLY A 35 28.65 11.42 9.24
N CYS A 36 29.54 12.41 9.37
CA CYS A 36 30.92 12.33 8.90
C CYS A 36 31.81 11.62 9.90
N ALA A 37 32.53 10.59 9.45
CA ALA A 37 33.50 9.89 10.27
C ALA A 37 34.74 10.75 10.52
N GLY A 38 35.39 10.51 11.66
CA GLY A 38 36.68 11.13 11.97
C GLY A 38 36.62 12.64 12.22
N PHE A 39 35.46 13.20 12.60
CA PHE A 39 35.30 14.62 12.90
C PHE A 39 35.60 15.50 11.67
N THR A 40 35.18 15.01 10.50
CA THR A 40 35.36 15.72 9.23
C THR A 40 34.15 16.60 8.93
N SER A 41 34.32 17.72 8.22
CA SER A 41 33.29 18.76 8.11
C SER A 41 32.65 18.85 6.74
N GLU A 42 31.44 19.38 6.71
CA GLU A 42 30.70 19.72 5.50
C GLU A 42 29.88 20.99 5.71
N LEU A 43 29.89 21.92 4.75
CA LEU A 43 29.01 23.09 4.79
C LEU A 43 28.28 23.31 3.46
N ILE A 44 27.11 23.93 3.54
CA ILE A 44 26.39 24.46 2.37
C ILE A 44 26.29 25.98 2.55
N ALA A 45 26.43 26.73 1.47
CA ALA A 45 26.27 28.17 1.49
C ALA A 45 25.65 28.63 0.18
N GLU A 46 24.81 29.66 0.25
CA GLU A 46 24.36 30.38 -0.93
C GLU A 46 25.51 31.23 -1.49
N VAL A 47 25.70 31.19 -2.80
CA VAL A 47 26.77 31.93 -3.48
C VAL A 47 26.21 32.69 -4.68
N VAL A 48 26.79 33.87 -4.95
CA VAL A 48 26.41 34.70 -6.10
C VAL A 48 27.35 34.43 -7.27
N ALA A 49 26.78 34.11 -8.43
CA ALA A 49 27.55 33.85 -9.65
C ALA A 49 28.48 35.04 -10.00
N GLY A 50 29.77 34.74 -10.20
CA GLY A 50 30.80 35.73 -10.50
C GLY A 50 31.45 36.40 -9.29
N THR A 51 31.00 36.10 -8.06
CA THR A 51 31.65 36.54 -6.82
C THR A 51 32.80 35.58 -6.45
N THR A 52 33.92 36.14 -5.97
CA THR A 52 35.03 35.34 -5.44
C THR A 52 34.82 35.08 -3.96
N TYR A 53 34.92 33.80 -3.56
CA TYR A 53 34.84 33.37 -2.17
C TYR A 53 36.17 32.77 -1.72
N ILE A 54 36.44 32.87 -0.42
CA ILE A 54 37.63 32.34 0.24
C ILE A 54 37.21 31.21 1.18
N ILE A 55 37.73 30.01 0.92
CA ILE A 55 37.48 28.81 1.73
C ILE A 55 38.66 28.62 2.68
N GLN A 56 38.39 28.63 3.98
CA GLN A 56 39.35 28.28 5.01
C GLN A 56 39.12 26.83 5.45
N ILE A 57 40.19 26.03 5.39
CA ILE A 57 40.23 24.66 5.92
C ILE A 57 41.32 24.63 7.00
N GLY A 58 40.97 24.17 8.18
CA GLY A 58 41.90 23.99 9.30
C GLY A 58 41.59 22.73 10.08
N GLY A 59 42.41 22.44 11.09
CA GLY A 59 42.04 21.48 12.13
C GLY A 59 41.38 22.17 13.31
N PHE A 60 40.45 21.48 13.99
CA PHE A 60 39.69 22.05 15.11
C PHE A 60 40.57 22.63 16.22
N ASN A 61 41.57 21.88 16.67
CA ASN A 61 42.52 22.32 17.69
C ASN A 61 43.95 21.84 17.40
N PRO A 62 45.00 22.51 17.89
CA PRO A 62 46.34 21.94 17.79
C PRO A 62 46.45 20.65 18.61
N PRO A 63 47.01 19.54 18.08
CA PRO A 63 47.80 19.43 16.85
C PRO A 63 47.03 18.87 15.64
N ALA A 64 45.69 18.95 15.59
CA ALA A 64 44.88 18.48 14.46
C ALA A 64 45.36 19.11 13.14
N GLN A 65 45.94 18.26 12.30
CA GLN A 65 46.47 18.56 10.97
C GLN A 65 46.64 17.24 10.23
N GLY A 66 46.50 17.25 8.91
CA GLY A 66 46.59 16.02 8.14
C GLY A 66 46.46 16.23 6.63
N THR A 67 46.01 15.18 5.94
CA THR A 67 45.75 15.16 4.50
C THR A 67 44.31 14.78 4.21
N GLY A 68 43.78 15.29 3.10
CA GLY A 68 42.42 14.98 2.68
C GLY A 68 42.07 15.65 1.36
N ASN A 69 40.91 15.30 0.83
CA ASN A 69 40.33 15.96 -0.34
C ASN A 69 39.32 17.01 0.10
N LEU A 70 39.29 18.14 -0.61
CA LEU A 70 38.18 19.10 -0.54
C LEU A 70 37.30 18.89 -1.76
N THR A 71 36.05 18.52 -1.53
CA THR A 71 35.02 18.43 -2.56
C THR A 71 34.20 19.72 -2.58
N ILE A 72 34.20 20.41 -3.72
CA ILE A 72 33.35 21.57 -3.98
C ILE A 72 32.37 21.19 -5.07
N CYS A 73 31.09 21.41 -4.81
CA CYS A 73 30.02 20.96 -5.68
C CYS A 73 28.94 22.06 -5.72
N GLU A 74 28.50 22.45 -6.92
CA GLU A 74 27.53 23.52 -7.19
C GLU A 74 26.26 22.96 -7.87
N GLY A 75 25.09 23.51 -7.50
CA GLY A 75 23.79 23.16 -8.07
C GLY A 75 23.10 21.97 -7.39
N ASP A 76 21.92 21.62 -7.89
CA ASP A 76 21.05 20.59 -7.31
C ASP A 76 21.69 19.19 -7.32
N ALA A 77 22.61 18.93 -8.26
CA ALA A 77 23.38 17.67 -8.32
C ALA A 77 24.37 17.50 -7.15
N CYS A 78 24.56 18.55 -6.36
CA CYS A 78 25.55 18.69 -5.30
C CYS A 78 24.93 19.00 -3.94
N LEU A 79 23.69 19.46 -3.94
CA LEU A 79 22.85 19.52 -2.76
C LEU A 79 22.19 18.14 -2.66
N ALA A 80 22.57 17.34 -1.65
CA ALA A 80 21.67 16.30 -1.17
C ALA A 80 20.45 16.90 -0.43
N GLY A 81 20.14 18.18 -0.70
CA GLY A 81 19.35 19.04 0.14
C GLY A 81 18.13 19.56 -0.60
N CYS A 82 16.96 19.34 -0.03
CA CYS A 82 15.68 19.80 -0.56
C CYS A 82 15.38 21.26 -0.32
N VAL A 83 16.05 21.90 0.65
CA VAL A 83 15.70 23.26 1.06
C VAL A 83 16.91 24.15 0.90
N ALA A 84 16.94 24.93 -0.18
CA ALA A 84 17.97 25.95 -0.38
C ALA A 84 17.71 27.19 0.48
N SER A 85 16.43 27.57 0.61
CA SER A 85 15.96 28.72 1.37
C SER A 85 14.47 28.58 1.71
N CYS A 86 13.97 29.35 2.67
CA CYS A 86 12.54 29.53 2.91
C CYS A 86 11.85 30.22 1.72
N GLU A 87 10.59 29.92 1.48
CA GLU A 87 9.74 30.72 0.59
C GLU A 87 9.16 31.91 1.37
N GLY A 88 8.91 33.03 0.68
CA GLY A 88 8.35 34.23 1.32
C GLY A 88 6.91 34.07 1.83
N SER A 89 6.22 33.00 1.46
CA SER A 89 4.90 32.61 1.95
C SER A 89 4.92 31.72 3.19
N ASP A 90 6.08 31.18 3.56
CA ASP A 90 6.20 30.27 4.69
C ASP A 90 6.00 31.03 6.01
N VAL A 91 5.43 30.34 7.00
CA VAL A 91 5.35 30.85 8.37
C VAL A 91 6.76 30.79 8.96
N PRO A 92 7.35 31.92 9.39
CA PRO A 92 8.66 31.88 10.00
C PRO A 92 8.55 31.21 11.36
N GLU A 93 9.53 30.36 11.66
CA GLU A 93 9.80 29.95 13.02
C GLU A 93 10.13 31.19 13.89
N GLU A 94 9.55 31.28 15.08
CA GLU A 94 9.76 32.41 16.00
C GLU A 94 11.15 32.39 16.67
N GLU A 95 11.77 31.22 16.67
CA GLU A 95 13.11 30.90 17.13
C GLU A 95 14.17 31.24 16.07
N GLY A 96 15.32 31.78 16.49
CA GLY A 96 16.52 31.75 15.65
C GLY A 96 17.44 30.62 16.11
N CYS A 97 18.12 29.96 15.18
CA CYS A 97 19.04 28.83 15.42
C CYS A 97 19.75 28.85 16.78
N GLY A 98 19.57 27.77 17.55
CA GLY A 98 20.23 27.58 18.85
C GLY A 98 19.59 28.37 20.00
N GLY A 99 18.43 28.95 19.78
CA GLY A 99 17.52 29.36 20.85
C GLY A 99 16.80 28.15 21.48
N ASP A 100 15.83 28.42 22.35
CA ASP A 100 14.98 27.39 23.00
C ASP A 100 13.62 27.99 23.41
N THR A 101 13.01 28.75 22.50
CA THR A 101 11.72 29.42 22.64
C THR A 101 10.54 28.54 22.25
N ASN A 102 10.78 27.43 21.55
CA ASN A 102 9.77 26.39 21.26
C ASN A 102 10.25 24.96 21.62
N GLY A 103 11.18 24.82 22.58
CA GLY A 103 11.77 23.55 23.08
C GLY A 103 10.81 22.47 23.62
N GLY A 104 9.52 22.80 23.74
CA GLY A 104 8.47 21.90 24.17
C GLY A 104 8.76 21.22 25.50
N CYS A 105 8.33 19.97 25.63
CA CYS A 105 8.41 19.26 26.91
C CYS A 105 9.84 18.89 27.35
N ASN A 106 10.84 19.11 26.49
CA ASN A 106 12.25 18.88 26.80
C ASN A 106 12.93 20.11 27.44
N ASP A 107 12.27 21.27 27.39
CA ASP A 107 12.75 22.50 28.02
C ASP A 107 12.96 22.30 29.53
N ALA A 108 14.14 22.69 30.00
CA ALA A 108 14.55 22.58 31.39
C ALA A 108 13.70 23.43 32.36
N SER A 109 12.99 24.44 31.86
CA SER A 109 12.06 25.23 32.66
C SER A 109 10.76 24.49 32.97
N GLY A 110 10.45 23.41 32.22
CA GLY A 110 9.27 22.57 32.39
C GLY A 110 7.97 23.24 31.96
N ASN A 111 8.04 24.40 31.29
CA ASN A 111 6.87 25.16 30.86
C ASN A 111 6.29 24.68 29.53
N GLY A 112 7.00 23.82 28.80
CA GLY A 112 6.52 23.23 27.55
C GLY A 112 6.27 24.26 26.44
N PRO A 113 7.21 25.18 26.15
CA PRO A 113 6.96 26.25 25.19
C PRO A 113 6.79 25.67 23.77
N VAL A 114 5.81 26.18 23.02
CA VAL A 114 5.48 25.72 21.66
C VAL A 114 5.09 26.92 20.79
N GLN A 115 5.35 26.83 19.49
CA GLN A 115 4.83 27.78 18.50
C GLN A 115 3.47 27.30 17.97
N GLN A 116 2.49 28.21 17.85
CA GLN A 116 1.18 27.86 17.30
C GLN A 116 1.22 27.90 15.77
N ILE A 117 0.67 26.87 15.11
CA ILE A 117 0.54 26.79 13.66
C ILE A 117 -0.87 26.35 13.26
N ASN A 118 -1.27 26.66 12.04
CA ASN A 118 -2.54 26.21 11.47
C ASN A 118 -2.32 25.03 10.52
N VAL A 119 -3.37 24.23 10.34
CA VAL A 119 -3.41 23.25 9.26
C VAL A 119 -3.24 23.95 7.91
N GLY A 120 -2.35 23.41 7.08
CA GLY A 120 -1.97 23.97 5.78
C GLY A 120 -0.77 24.90 5.84
N ASP A 121 -0.29 25.27 7.03
CA ASP A 121 0.92 26.08 7.16
C ASP A 121 2.16 25.24 6.81
N THR A 122 3.08 25.87 6.08
CA THR A 122 4.46 25.43 5.93
C THR A 122 5.33 26.33 6.80
N VAL A 123 5.92 25.77 7.85
CA VAL A 123 6.88 26.45 8.71
C VAL A 123 8.25 26.37 8.08
N CYS A 124 8.96 27.49 8.05
CA CYS A 124 10.38 27.48 7.75
C CYS A 124 11.18 27.83 8.99
N GLY A 125 12.11 26.95 9.35
CA GLY A 125 12.87 27.03 10.59
C GLY A 125 14.33 26.64 10.44
N THR A 126 15.06 26.69 11.56
CA THR A 126 16.46 26.30 11.62
C THR A 126 16.76 25.39 12.79
N MET A 127 17.50 24.32 12.53
CA MET A 127 17.92 23.37 13.54
C MET A 127 19.36 23.60 14.00
N PHE A 128 19.66 23.19 15.23
CA PHE A 128 21.00 23.20 15.79
C PHE A 128 21.35 21.86 16.42
N ALA A 129 22.58 21.38 16.22
CA ALA A 129 23.15 20.25 16.95
C ALA A 129 24.65 20.46 17.10
N PHE A 130 25.13 20.69 18.33
CA PHE A 130 26.54 20.86 18.61
C PHE A 130 26.87 20.53 20.07
N GLY A 131 28.05 19.95 20.32
CA GLY A 131 28.59 19.75 21.66
C GLY A 131 27.74 18.81 22.54
N GLY A 132 27.04 17.85 21.92
CA GLY A 132 26.16 16.91 22.58
C GLY A 132 24.77 17.47 22.92
N THR A 133 24.43 18.65 22.43
CA THR A 133 23.09 19.27 22.56
C THR A 133 22.46 19.43 21.19
N ARG A 134 21.13 19.37 21.13
CA ARG A 134 20.38 19.65 19.91
C ARG A 134 19.17 20.51 20.24
N ASP A 135 18.79 21.31 19.25
CA ASP A 135 17.56 22.05 19.20
C ASP A 135 16.37 21.11 19.05
N THR A 136 15.21 21.55 19.53
CA THR A 136 13.96 20.83 19.31
C THR A 136 12.84 21.82 19.09
N ASP A 137 12.23 21.73 17.92
CA ASP A 137 11.21 22.67 17.49
C ASP A 137 9.84 22.02 17.67
N TRP A 138 8.99 22.61 18.51
CA TRP A 138 7.66 22.11 18.80
C TRP A 138 6.59 23.07 18.32
N PHE A 139 5.68 22.55 17.52
CA PHE A 139 4.53 23.29 17.02
C PHE A 139 3.23 22.67 17.52
N GLU A 140 2.26 23.49 17.89
CA GLU A 140 0.95 23.07 18.38
C GLU A 140 -0.14 23.52 17.42
N PHE A 141 -1.10 22.63 17.18
CA PHE A 141 -2.24 22.85 16.29
C PHE A 141 -3.48 22.14 16.83
N THR A 142 -4.65 22.49 16.30
CA THR A 142 -5.94 21.89 16.67
C THR A 142 -6.70 21.46 15.42
N ILE A 143 -7.28 20.28 15.46
CA ILE A 143 -8.25 19.79 14.47
C ILE A 143 -9.63 19.63 15.11
N SER A 144 -10.69 19.87 14.34
CA SER A 144 -12.08 19.87 14.83
C SER A 144 -12.82 18.55 14.61
N GLU A 145 -12.24 17.64 13.84
CA GLU A 145 -12.81 16.34 13.48
C GLU A 145 -11.69 15.33 13.25
N ARG A 146 -12.00 14.04 13.30
CA ARG A 146 -11.03 12.96 13.06
C ARG A 146 -10.43 13.12 11.66
N SER A 147 -9.11 13.16 11.60
CA SER A 147 -8.40 13.44 10.35
C SER A 147 -7.12 12.65 10.26
N ARG A 148 -6.75 12.28 9.03
CA ARG A 148 -5.40 11.85 8.68
C ARG A 148 -4.50 13.07 8.70
N VAL A 149 -3.63 13.17 9.69
CA VAL A 149 -2.64 14.23 9.83
C VAL A 149 -1.35 13.76 9.17
N SER A 150 -0.75 14.62 8.35
CA SER A 150 0.59 14.41 7.81
C SER A 150 1.52 15.55 8.22
N TRP A 151 2.68 15.17 8.74
CA TRP A 151 3.78 16.07 9.06
C TRP A 151 4.96 15.74 8.15
N THR A 152 5.22 16.64 7.21
CA THR A 152 6.25 16.48 6.19
C THR A 152 7.37 17.46 6.45
N VAL A 153 8.60 16.96 6.65
CA VAL A 153 9.78 17.79 6.88
C VAL A 153 10.78 17.59 5.75
N GLU A 154 11.05 18.67 5.04
CA GLU A 154 12.11 18.78 4.06
C GLU A 154 13.32 19.40 4.76
N ALA A 155 14.42 18.65 4.85
CA ALA A 155 15.67 19.13 5.46
C ALA A 155 16.88 18.57 4.71
N ASN A 156 18.00 19.27 4.82
CA ASN A 156 19.26 18.89 4.18
C ASN A 156 20.09 17.90 5.00
N ILE A 157 19.57 17.49 6.16
CA ILE A 157 20.17 16.54 7.09
C ILE A 157 19.11 15.51 7.51
N PRO A 158 19.52 14.32 8.02
CA PRO A 158 18.58 13.40 8.65
C PRO A 158 17.86 14.06 9.83
N THR A 159 16.53 14.03 9.80
CA THR A 159 15.68 14.72 10.77
C THR A 159 14.79 13.73 11.51
N THR A 160 14.65 13.94 12.81
CA THR A 160 13.66 13.28 13.65
C THR A 160 12.39 14.11 13.70
N LEU A 161 11.25 13.46 13.44
CA LEU A 161 9.94 14.07 13.57
C LEU A 161 8.96 13.15 14.31
N PHE A 162 7.97 13.76 14.97
CA PHE A 162 6.90 13.06 15.69
C PHE A 162 5.57 13.81 15.58
N LEU A 163 4.48 13.05 15.67
CA LEU A 163 3.17 13.57 16.10
C LEU A 163 2.92 13.16 17.55
N LEU A 164 2.59 14.12 18.41
CA LEU A 164 2.57 13.99 19.86
C LEU A 164 1.25 14.50 20.44
N SER A 165 0.83 13.95 21.59
CA SER A 165 -0.23 14.56 22.39
C SER A 165 0.19 15.92 22.94
N SER A 166 -0.77 16.77 23.32
CA SER A 166 -0.50 18.07 23.93
C SER A 166 -0.02 18.00 25.38
N ASP A 167 0.12 16.81 25.96
CA ASP A 167 0.58 16.62 27.33
C ASP A 167 2.09 16.87 27.47
N CYS A 168 2.56 17.16 28.70
CA CYS A 168 3.97 17.07 29.06
C CYS A 168 4.12 16.19 30.32
N PRO A 169 4.74 14.99 30.24
CA PRO A 169 5.36 14.39 29.05
C PRO A 169 4.32 13.97 28.00
N PRO A 170 4.62 14.10 26.70
CA PRO A 170 3.68 13.74 25.65
C PRO A 170 3.67 12.24 25.42
N THR A 171 2.55 11.75 24.89
CA THR A 171 2.48 10.41 24.30
C THR A 171 2.73 10.52 22.81
N ILE A 172 3.63 9.70 22.27
CA ILE A 172 3.84 9.59 20.82
C ILE A 172 2.57 9.01 20.21
N GLN A 173 1.93 9.77 19.33
CA GLN A 173 0.75 9.32 18.59
C GLN A 173 1.20 8.55 17.35
N ILE A 174 2.20 9.08 16.64
CA ILE A 174 2.70 8.54 15.37
C ILE A 174 4.23 8.64 15.36
N GLY A 175 4.88 7.55 14.92
CA GLY A 175 6.29 7.20 15.16
C GLY A 175 7.36 8.18 14.69
N ALA A 176 8.63 7.75 14.83
CA ALA A 176 9.82 8.54 14.52
C ALA A 176 10.23 8.41 13.04
N GLY A 177 10.51 9.53 12.37
CA GLY A 177 11.15 9.56 11.06
C GLY A 177 12.67 9.63 11.18
N TYR A 178 13.39 8.93 10.31
CA TYR A 178 14.86 9.01 10.18
C TYR A 178 15.24 8.90 8.71
N ASP A 179 14.79 9.85 7.90
CA ASP A 179 15.12 9.87 6.47
C ASP A 179 15.67 11.22 6.06
N ALA A 180 16.46 11.19 4.98
CA ALA A 180 16.76 12.39 4.22
C ALA A 180 15.57 12.72 3.32
N CYS A 181 15.40 14.01 3.06
CA CYS A 181 14.20 14.63 2.55
C CYS A 181 13.42 13.91 1.41
N PRO A 182 12.07 13.95 1.44
CA PRO A 182 11.23 14.43 2.55
C PRO A 182 11.06 13.33 3.59
N ALA A 183 11.18 13.71 4.87
CA ALA A 183 10.81 12.83 5.97
C ALA A 183 9.32 13.06 6.30
N ILE A 184 8.48 12.04 6.15
CA ILE A 184 7.03 12.16 6.25
C ILE A 184 6.51 11.20 7.32
N HIS A 185 5.66 11.69 8.22
CA HIS A 185 4.84 10.86 9.10
C HIS A 185 3.37 11.17 8.92
N THR A 186 2.56 10.13 8.82
CA THR A 186 1.13 10.26 8.59
C THR A 186 0.36 9.29 9.47
N GLY A 187 -0.79 9.72 9.96
CA GLY A 187 -1.83 8.81 10.43
C GLY A 187 -2.98 9.54 11.12
N CYS A 188 -3.89 8.77 11.68
CA CYS A 188 -5.20 9.26 12.06
C CYS A 188 -5.31 9.55 13.55
N VAL A 189 -5.87 10.71 13.86
CA VAL A 189 -6.11 11.18 15.22
C VAL A 189 -7.49 11.85 15.29
N ASP A 190 -8.12 11.76 16.46
CA ASP A 190 -9.42 12.36 16.73
C ASP A 190 -9.37 13.89 16.79
N ALA A 191 -10.55 14.53 16.84
CA ALA A 191 -10.65 15.95 17.13
C ALA A 191 -9.91 16.29 18.44
N GLY A 192 -8.98 17.23 18.37
CA GLY A 192 -8.12 17.52 19.52
C GLY A 192 -7.00 18.50 19.21
N THR A 193 -6.23 18.80 20.26
CA THR A 193 -5.00 19.59 20.17
C THR A 193 -3.80 18.67 20.23
N TYR A 194 -2.90 18.82 19.27
CA TYR A 194 -1.73 17.97 19.10
C TYR A 194 -0.49 18.83 18.89
N ARG A 195 0.67 18.18 19.02
CA ARG A 195 1.97 18.80 18.78
C ARG A 195 2.72 18.03 17.71
N VAL A 196 3.38 18.75 16.81
CA VAL A 196 4.38 18.18 15.91
C VAL A 196 5.77 18.62 16.35
N PHE A 197 6.74 17.75 16.14
CA PHE A 197 8.11 17.91 16.59
C PHE A 197 9.07 17.85 15.41
N VAL A 198 10.12 18.65 15.46
CA VAL A 198 11.25 18.59 14.52
C VAL A 198 12.57 18.71 15.28
N ALA A 199 13.55 17.87 14.97
CA ALA A 199 14.92 18.03 15.47
C ALA A 199 15.94 17.31 14.57
N PRO A 200 17.24 17.67 14.62
CA PRO A 200 18.29 16.87 14.01
C PRO A 200 18.30 15.43 14.50
N GLY A 201 18.59 14.48 13.62
CA GLY A 201 18.76 13.06 13.98
C GLY A 201 19.96 12.79 14.88
N GLY A 202 20.90 13.73 14.99
CA GLY A 202 22.08 13.66 15.87
C GLY A 202 22.15 14.78 16.91
N PHE A 203 23.25 14.80 17.65
CA PHE A 203 23.53 15.76 18.73
C PHE A 203 24.78 16.62 18.49
N ASP A 204 25.36 16.51 17.28
CA ASP A 204 26.51 17.29 16.88
C ASP A 204 26.52 17.50 15.36
N GLY A 205 27.36 18.42 14.90
CA GLY A 205 27.67 18.59 13.48
C GLY A 205 26.75 19.46 12.63
N VAL A 206 25.84 20.17 13.29
CA VAL A 206 24.96 21.17 12.71
C VAL A 206 25.01 22.45 13.57
N PRO A 207 26.18 23.11 13.70
CA PRO A 207 26.27 24.38 14.41
C PRO A 207 25.53 25.47 13.64
N CYS A 208 25.10 26.51 14.36
CA CYS A 208 24.49 27.67 13.72
C CYS A 208 25.48 28.36 12.77
N GLY A 209 24.95 28.86 11.64
CA GLY A 209 25.77 29.43 10.57
C GLY A 209 26.32 28.39 9.58
N SER A 210 25.79 27.16 9.59
CA SER A 210 26.10 26.13 8.57
C SER A 210 25.42 26.36 7.21
N GLY A 211 24.90 27.58 6.97
CA GLY A 211 24.06 27.92 5.82
C GLY A 211 22.85 26.98 5.70
N PRO A 212 22.39 26.66 4.48
CA PRO A 212 21.20 25.83 4.27
C PRO A 212 21.21 24.44 4.95
N LEU A 213 22.35 23.93 5.42
CA LEU A 213 22.38 22.65 6.17
C LEU A 213 21.51 22.66 7.42
N ASN A 214 21.37 23.83 8.06
CA ASN A 214 20.56 23.96 9.26
C ASN A 214 19.09 24.26 8.96
N THR A 215 18.70 24.44 7.69
CA THR A 215 17.37 24.91 7.31
C THR A 215 16.44 23.74 7.05
N TYR A 216 15.20 23.86 7.52
CA TYR A 216 14.13 22.93 7.20
C TYR A 216 12.85 23.66 6.81
N ARG A 217 12.01 22.99 6.01
CA ARG A 217 10.62 23.37 5.75
C ARG A 217 9.72 22.24 6.21
N ALA A 218 8.77 22.55 7.08
CA ALA A 218 7.87 21.57 7.65
C ALA A 218 6.42 21.93 7.36
N THR A 219 5.72 21.04 6.67
CA THR A 219 4.33 21.27 6.23
C THR A 219 3.39 20.38 7.02
N LEU A 220 2.36 21.01 7.59
CA LEU A 220 1.26 20.33 8.26
C LEU A 220 0.05 20.26 7.33
N THR A 221 -0.37 19.06 6.97
CA THR A 221 -1.61 18.85 6.22
C THR A 221 -2.54 17.92 6.96
N THR A 222 -3.84 18.09 6.77
CA THR A 222 -4.84 17.15 7.29
C THR A 222 -5.88 16.85 6.23
N GLU A 223 -6.38 15.63 6.25
CA GLU A 223 -7.52 15.20 5.45
C GLU A 223 -8.57 14.59 6.39
N PRO A 224 -9.80 15.11 6.45
CA PRO A 224 -10.87 14.52 7.26
C PRO A 224 -11.05 13.05 6.89
N ALA A 225 -11.04 12.17 7.89
CA ALA A 225 -11.23 10.74 7.69
C ALA A 225 -12.66 10.39 8.09
N THR A 226 -13.47 9.98 7.11
CA THR A 226 -14.79 9.42 7.35
C THR A 226 -14.74 7.93 7.08
N VAL A 227 -14.91 7.12 8.12
CA VAL A 227 -14.98 5.67 8.01
C VAL A 227 -16.45 5.25 8.10
N GLU A 228 -16.91 4.43 7.15
CA GLU A 228 -18.25 3.89 7.21
C GLU A 228 -18.34 2.88 8.35
N GLY A 229 -19.39 2.94 9.17
CA GLY A 229 -19.54 2.05 10.32
C GLY A 229 -18.67 2.40 11.52
N ASP A 230 -18.02 3.56 11.58
CA ASP A 230 -17.12 3.95 12.69
C ASP A 230 -17.85 3.96 14.06
N THR A 231 -19.14 4.28 14.04
CA THR A 231 -19.99 4.19 15.24
C THR A 231 -21.09 3.17 15.03
N CYS A 232 -21.56 2.57 16.13
CA CYS A 232 -22.65 1.59 16.04
C CYS A 232 -23.92 2.17 15.40
N GLN A 233 -24.26 3.43 15.67
CA GLN A 233 -25.43 4.07 15.08
C GLN A 233 -25.32 4.28 13.56
N GLU A 234 -24.10 4.23 13.03
CA GLU A 234 -23.77 4.36 11.61
C GLU A 234 -23.30 3.03 11.01
N ALA A 235 -23.59 1.91 11.68
CA ALA A 235 -23.17 0.57 11.27
C ALA A 235 -23.51 0.28 9.80
N ILE A 236 -22.56 -0.36 9.09
CA ILE A 236 -22.72 -0.79 7.70
C ILE A 236 -23.86 -1.81 7.62
N VAL A 237 -24.91 -1.52 6.87
CA VAL A 237 -26.11 -2.36 6.81
C VAL A 237 -25.94 -3.47 5.76
N LEU A 238 -25.74 -4.71 6.23
CA LEU A 238 -25.61 -5.90 5.39
C LEU A 238 -26.95 -6.57 5.08
N GLY A 239 -28.00 -6.34 5.88
CA GLY A 239 -29.28 -7.02 5.72
C GLY A 239 -29.13 -8.55 5.92
N GLU A 240 -29.73 -9.34 5.04
CA GLU A 240 -29.73 -10.82 5.07
C GLU A 240 -28.54 -11.45 4.32
N PHE A 241 -27.40 -10.74 4.23
CA PHE A 241 -26.23 -11.16 3.47
C PHE A 241 -25.58 -12.46 3.99
N GLU A 242 -25.16 -13.34 3.09
CA GLU A 242 -24.36 -14.54 3.37
C GLU A 242 -23.24 -14.59 2.32
N GLY A 243 -22.00 -14.79 2.77
CA GLY A 243 -20.81 -14.74 1.93
C GLY A 243 -19.73 -13.81 2.48
N ASP A 244 -18.88 -13.31 1.59
CA ASP A 244 -17.67 -12.55 1.91
C ASP A 244 -17.89 -11.05 1.76
N PHE A 245 -17.59 -10.30 2.83
CA PHE A 245 -17.68 -8.84 2.87
C PHE A 245 -16.30 -8.22 3.06
N GLU A 246 -15.85 -7.39 2.12
CA GLU A 246 -14.59 -6.66 2.24
C GLU A 246 -14.72 -5.49 3.22
N PHE A 247 -13.70 -5.32 4.07
CA PHE A 247 -13.67 -4.24 5.03
C PHE A 247 -12.27 -3.62 5.17
N THR A 248 -12.25 -2.40 5.71
CA THR A 248 -11.03 -1.77 6.24
C THR A 248 -11.35 -1.03 7.54
N THR A 249 -10.41 -1.06 8.47
CA THR A 249 -10.43 -0.29 9.71
C THR A 249 -9.42 0.86 9.71
N ASP A 250 -8.84 1.16 8.54
CA ASP A 250 -7.92 2.28 8.38
C ASP A 250 -8.61 3.57 8.79
N CYS A 251 -7.99 4.29 9.73
CA CYS A 251 -8.52 5.48 10.35
C CYS A 251 -9.85 5.34 11.10
N ALA A 252 -10.33 4.13 11.42
CA ALA A 252 -11.48 3.95 12.33
C ALA A 252 -11.12 4.41 13.75
N SER A 253 -12.03 5.06 14.47
CA SER A 253 -11.86 5.35 15.91
C SER A 253 -12.11 4.11 16.76
N THR A 254 -11.92 4.25 18.08
CA THR A 254 -12.24 3.19 19.04
C THR A 254 -13.52 3.59 19.78
N ASP A 255 -14.67 3.17 19.26
CA ASP A 255 -16.00 3.64 19.72
C ASP A 255 -16.77 2.59 20.53
N GLY A 256 -16.40 1.32 20.45
CA GLY A 256 -17.03 0.28 21.25
C GLY A 256 -16.78 0.39 22.76
N ALA A 257 -17.79 0.01 23.53
CA ALA A 257 -17.63 -0.15 24.97
C ALA A 257 -16.73 -1.35 25.30
N ASP A 258 -16.03 -1.27 26.44
CA ASP A 258 -15.25 -2.40 26.95
C ASP A 258 -16.10 -3.68 27.00
N LEU A 259 -15.56 -4.74 26.42
CA LEU A 259 -16.17 -6.06 26.43
C LEU A 259 -16.27 -6.62 27.86
N PRO A 260 -17.19 -7.56 28.11
CA PRO A 260 -17.22 -8.28 29.37
C PRO A 260 -15.87 -8.97 29.65
N VAL A 261 -15.49 -9.08 30.92
CA VAL A 261 -14.23 -9.74 31.33
C VAL A 261 -14.10 -11.20 30.88
N SER A 262 -15.20 -11.85 30.47
CA SER A 262 -15.16 -13.18 29.85
C SER A 262 -14.53 -13.18 28.45
N CYS A 263 -14.47 -12.01 27.82
CA CYS A 263 -13.80 -11.75 26.56
C CYS A 263 -12.38 -11.23 26.74
N ASP A 264 -11.88 -11.09 27.98
CA ASP A 264 -10.52 -10.62 28.21
C ASP A 264 -9.52 -11.47 27.44
N SER A 265 -8.69 -10.81 26.64
CA SER A 265 -7.61 -11.44 25.91
C SER A 265 -6.32 -10.70 26.20
N PHE A 266 -5.40 -11.43 26.81
CA PHE A 266 -4.10 -10.91 27.24
C PHE A 266 -4.18 -9.61 28.08
N GLY A 267 -5.25 -9.42 28.86
CA GLY A 267 -5.47 -8.23 29.69
C GLY A 267 -6.13 -7.04 29.00
N SER A 268 -6.61 -7.22 27.76
CA SER A 268 -7.41 -6.24 27.03
C SER A 268 -8.86 -6.70 26.89
N VAL A 269 -9.79 -5.79 27.15
CA VAL A 269 -11.23 -5.95 26.88
C VAL A 269 -11.73 -4.99 25.80
N THR A 270 -10.83 -4.26 25.16
CA THR A 270 -11.18 -3.26 24.14
C THR A 270 -10.92 -3.84 22.76
N ILE A 271 -11.83 -3.58 21.82
CA ILE A 271 -11.57 -3.73 20.38
C ILE A 271 -11.16 -2.34 19.89
N TYR A 272 -9.94 -2.19 19.39
CA TYR A 272 -9.40 -0.91 18.94
C TYR A 272 -9.66 -0.69 17.45
N ASN A 273 -9.78 0.57 17.02
CA ASN A 273 -9.96 0.95 15.60
C ASN A 273 -11.04 0.08 14.94
N ASP A 274 -12.27 0.22 15.42
CA ASP A 274 -13.36 -0.69 15.16
C ASP A 274 -14.41 -0.11 14.21
N ILE A 275 -15.01 -0.99 13.43
CA ILE A 275 -16.20 -0.71 12.63
C ILE A 275 -17.34 -1.60 13.09
N PHE A 276 -18.56 -1.13 12.86
CA PHE A 276 -19.80 -1.81 13.18
C PHE A 276 -20.55 -2.18 11.91
N LEU A 277 -21.09 -3.40 11.88
CA LEU A 277 -21.93 -3.92 10.80
C LEU A 277 -23.29 -4.35 11.39
N SER A 278 -24.40 -3.95 10.76
CA SER A 278 -25.74 -4.44 11.10
C SER A 278 -26.15 -5.53 10.12
N TRP A 279 -26.39 -6.73 10.65
CA TRP A 279 -26.78 -7.92 9.91
C TRP A 279 -28.08 -8.48 10.46
N THR A 280 -28.94 -9.02 9.59
CA THR A 280 -30.22 -9.63 9.95
C THR A 280 -30.18 -11.11 9.63
N ALA A 281 -30.47 -11.96 10.62
CA ALA A 281 -30.46 -13.40 10.44
C ALA A 281 -31.46 -13.85 9.35
N PRO A 282 -31.04 -14.47 8.24
CA PRO A 282 -31.96 -14.85 7.17
C PRO A 282 -32.76 -16.11 7.52
N ALA A 283 -32.26 -16.94 8.44
CA ALA A 283 -32.92 -18.16 8.88
C ALA A 283 -32.58 -18.50 10.34
N ASP A 284 -33.48 -19.25 10.99
CA ASP A 284 -33.24 -19.83 12.31
C ASP A 284 -32.01 -20.75 12.25
N GLY A 285 -31.06 -20.60 13.17
CA GLY A 285 -29.90 -21.49 13.22
C GLY A 285 -28.68 -20.93 13.93
N ASP A 286 -27.59 -21.67 13.78
CA ASP A 286 -26.27 -21.28 14.25
C ASP A 286 -25.54 -20.60 13.09
N TRP A 287 -24.94 -19.44 13.36
CA TRP A 287 -24.26 -18.59 12.38
C TRP A 287 -22.87 -18.23 12.86
N PHE A 288 -21.96 -17.94 11.93
CA PHE A 288 -20.62 -17.48 12.24
C PHE A 288 -20.26 -16.19 11.49
N PHE A 289 -19.27 -15.50 12.04
CA PHE A 289 -18.63 -14.30 11.52
C PHE A 289 -17.12 -14.52 11.61
N SER A 290 -16.40 -14.48 10.50
CA SER A 290 -15.01 -14.93 10.45
C SER A 290 -14.13 -13.97 9.68
N THR A 291 -13.03 -13.53 10.29
CA THR A 291 -11.87 -12.88 9.64
C THR A 291 -10.70 -13.85 9.51
N CYS A 292 -10.93 -15.13 9.81
CA CYS A 292 -9.93 -16.17 9.96
C CYS A 292 -9.09 -16.38 8.69
N ASN A 293 -7.79 -16.08 8.77
CA ASN A 293 -6.84 -16.07 7.65
C ASN A 293 -7.20 -15.11 6.52
N GLN A 294 -8.04 -14.10 6.80
CA GLN A 294 -8.61 -13.20 5.80
C GLN A 294 -8.35 -11.72 6.11
N ALA A 295 -7.60 -11.41 7.17
CA ALA A 295 -7.25 -10.06 7.54
C ALA A 295 -5.74 -9.88 7.61
N THR A 296 -5.29 -8.67 7.29
CA THR A 296 -3.87 -8.28 7.27
C THR A 296 -3.32 -7.93 8.66
N PHE A 297 -4.15 -8.02 9.69
CA PHE A 297 -3.84 -7.62 11.04
C PHE A 297 -4.51 -8.54 12.07
N ASP A 298 -4.09 -8.41 13.32
CA ASP A 298 -4.64 -9.10 14.49
C ASP A 298 -6.05 -8.58 14.78
N THR A 299 -7.07 -9.38 14.42
CA THR A 299 -8.48 -8.97 14.46
C THR A 299 -9.18 -9.48 15.69
N ARG A 300 -10.17 -8.71 16.15
CA ARG A 300 -11.07 -9.06 17.24
C ARG A 300 -12.52 -8.81 16.86
N LEU A 301 -13.40 -9.72 17.25
CA LEU A 301 -14.83 -9.68 16.95
C LEU A 301 -15.68 -9.66 18.21
N ALA A 302 -16.77 -8.90 18.19
CA ALA A 302 -17.86 -8.98 19.16
C ALA A 302 -19.21 -8.84 18.47
N ALA A 303 -20.27 -9.37 19.09
CA ALA A 303 -21.63 -9.29 18.58
C ALA A 303 -22.65 -8.89 19.64
N TYR A 304 -23.68 -8.16 19.22
CA TYR A 304 -24.72 -7.59 20.08
C TYR A 304 -26.10 -7.69 19.41
N ALA A 305 -27.17 -7.85 20.19
CA ALA A 305 -28.54 -7.84 19.70
C ALA A 305 -29.06 -6.40 19.47
N GLY A 306 -28.43 -5.67 18.55
CA GLY A 306 -28.60 -4.22 18.36
C GLY A 306 -27.56 -3.39 19.12
N CYS A 307 -27.44 -2.09 18.80
CA CYS A 307 -26.44 -1.20 19.41
C CYS A 307 -26.58 -1.01 20.92
N ASP A 308 -27.81 -0.96 21.40
CA ASP A 308 -28.14 -0.94 22.84
C ASP A 308 -28.54 -2.34 23.34
N GLY A 309 -28.18 -3.36 22.57
CA GLY A 309 -28.60 -4.74 22.72
C GLY A 309 -27.88 -5.52 23.81
N ALA A 310 -28.30 -6.76 23.99
CA ALA A 310 -27.55 -7.70 24.81
C ALA A 310 -26.27 -8.12 24.06
N PHE A 311 -25.16 -8.21 24.80
CA PHE A 311 -23.95 -8.85 24.31
C PHE A 311 -24.22 -10.34 24.00
N LEU A 312 -23.85 -10.78 22.80
CA LEU A 312 -24.10 -12.13 22.29
C LEU A 312 -22.85 -13.01 22.35
N GLY A 313 -21.68 -12.45 22.01
CA GLY A 313 -20.44 -13.21 21.97
C GLY A 313 -19.25 -12.37 21.50
N CYS A 314 -18.06 -12.91 21.67
CA CYS A 314 -16.80 -12.31 21.24
C CYS A 314 -15.81 -13.41 20.89
N ASN A 315 -14.83 -13.07 20.05
CA ASN A 315 -13.67 -13.91 19.80
C ASN A 315 -12.45 -13.01 19.55
N ASP A 316 -11.31 -13.50 20.03
CA ASP A 316 -9.98 -12.96 19.82
C ASP A 316 -9.08 -14.17 19.65
N ASP A 317 -8.48 -14.34 18.47
CA ASP A 317 -7.67 -15.49 18.06
C ASP A 317 -8.36 -16.86 18.16
N ASP A 318 -9.02 -17.30 17.09
CA ASP A 318 -9.46 -18.70 17.05
C ASP A 318 -8.29 -19.66 16.77
N VAL A 319 -8.33 -20.84 17.38
CA VAL A 319 -7.25 -21.84 17.36
C VAL A 319 -6.90 -22.36 15.95
N ASN A 320 -7.79 -22.21 14.98
CA ASN A 320 -7.56 -22.61 13.59
C ASN A 320 -7.22 -21.44 12.66
N CYS A 321 -7.03 -20.25 13.22
CA CYS A 321 -6.75 -19.02 12.49
C CYS A 321 -5.28 -18.63 12.68
N SER A 322 -4.56 -18.53 11.58
CA SER A 322 -3.22 -17.97 11.56
C SER A 322 -3.28 -16.43 11.55
N GLY A 323 -2.16 -15.79 11.85
CA GLY A 323 -2.09 -14.32 11.84
C GLY A 323 -2.92 -13.62 12.92
N PHE A 324 -3.32 -14.33 13.98
CA PHE A 324 -4.12 -13.76 15.08
C PHE A 324 -5.48 -13.23 14.60
N THR A 325 -6.14 -14.04 13.77
CA THR A 325 -7.44 -13.68 13.19
C THR A 325 -8.59 -14.39 13.90
N SER A 326 -9.79 -13.85 13.80
CA SER A 326 -10.91 -14.19 14.68
C SER A 326 -12.05 -14.92 13.97
N LEU A 327 -12.73 -15.79 14.73
CA LEU A 327 -13.92 -16.52 14.32
C LEU A 327 -14.93 -16.51 15.46
N LEU A 328 -16.05 -15.83 15.26
CA LEU A 328 -17.15 -15.75 16.22
C LEU A 328 -18.32 -16.63 15.75
N SER A 329 -18.71 -17.61 16.56
CA SER A 329 -19.90 -18.45 16.33
C SER A 329 -21.02 -18.10 17.32
N LEU A 330 -22.21 -17.82 16.80
CA LEU A 330 -23.43 -17.54 17.58
C LEU A 330 -24.45 -18.66 17.34
N GLY A 331 -24.97 -19.23 18.42
CA GLY A 331 -25.94 -20.32 18.35
C GLY A 331 -27.38 -19.87 18.56
N GLY A 332 -28.31 -20.46 17.81
CA GLY A 332 -29.75 -20.33 18.01
C GLY A 332 -30.33 -18.95 17.73
N LEU A 333 -29.80 -18.25 16.72
CA LEU A 333 -30.39 -17.01 16.22
C LEU A 333 -31.75 -17.31 15.56
N THR A 334 -32.69 -16.37 15.64
CA THR A 334 -34.01 -16.48 15.00
C THR A 334 -34.05 -15.65 13.72
N ALA A 335 -34.71 -16.12 12.67
CA ALA A 335 -34.88 -15.38 11.42
C ALA A 335 -35.49 -13.99 11.67
N GLY A 336 -34.88 -12.95 11.10
CA GLY A 336 -35.24 -11.55 11.27
C GLY A 336 -34.64 -10.88 12.52
N GLU A 337 -33.84 -11.59 13.32
CA GLU A 337 -33.08 -11.01 14.43
C GLU A 337 -31.94 -10.14 13.91
N GLU A 338 -31.85 -8.90 14.40
CA GLU A 338 -30.75 -7.97 14.09
C GLU A 338 -29.55 -8.23 15.03
N VAL A 339 -28.38 -8.39 14.43
CA VAL A 339 -27.10 -8.54 15.10
C VAL A 339 -26.17 -7.43 14.64
N ILE A 340 -25.62 -6.70 15.60
CA ILE A 340 -24.49 -5.80 15.38
C ILE A 340 -23.21 -6.60 15.55
N ILE A 341 -22.35 -6.60 14.54
CA ILE A 341 -20.99 -7.12 14.60
C ILE A 341 -20.05 -5.94 14.75
N GLN A 342 -19.24 -5.97 15.80
CA GLN A 342 -18.12 -5.06 16.00
C GLN A 342 -16.84 -5.79 15.57
N LEU A 343 -16.08 -5.16 14.68
CA LEU A 343 -14.86 -5.70 14.10
C LEU A 343 -13.76 -4.65 14.23
N GLY A 344 -12.65 -5.00 14.88
CA GLY A 344 -11.47 -4.12 14.94
C GLY A 344 -10.20 -4.90 15.27
N ALA A 345 -9.20 -4.21 15.77
CA ALA A 345 -7.91 -4.77 16.13
C ALA A 345 -7.80 -5.13 17.62
N TRP A 346 -6.94 -6.11 17.94
CA TRP A 346 -6.57 -6.40 19.32
C TRP A 346 -5.69 -5.30 19.95
N GLY A 347 -4.81 -4.67 19.15
CA GLY A 347 -3.82 -3.70 19.61
C GLY A 347 -4.17 -2.25 19.29
N ASN A 348 -3.89 -1.33 20.24
CA ASN A 348 -4.05 0.11 20.02
C ASN A 348 -3.13 0.60 18.88
N GLY A 349 -3.68 1.40 17.96
CA GLY A 349 -2.96 1.93 16.80
C GLY A 349 -2.74 0.91 15.67
N VAL A 350 -3.27 -0.31 15.79
CA VAL A 350 -3.26 -1.31 14.72
C VAL A 350 -4.54 -1.18 13.91
N SER A 351 -4.41 -1.18 12.59
CA SER A 351 -5.54 -1.19 11.64
C SER A 351 -5.12 -1.93 10.38
N GLY A 352 -6.08 -2.29 9.54
CA GLY A 352 -5.78 -2.91 8.26
C GLY A 352 -7.04 -3.19 7.45
N SER A 353 -6.90 -4.01 6.43
CA SER A 353 -8.00 -4.49 5.60
C SER A 353 -8.12 -6.01 5.67
N GLY A 354 -9.28 -6.51 5.29
CA GLY A 354 -9.56 -7.93 5.22
C GLY A 354 -10.94 -8.25 4.66
N VAL A 355 -11.30 -9.53 4.76
CA VAL A 355 -12.62 -10.06 4.44
C VAL A 355 -13.27 -10.60 5.71
N LEU A 356 -14.57 -10.32 5.86
CA LEU A 356 -15.45 -10.90 6.88
C LEU A 356 -16.40 -11.87 6.17
N THR A 357 -16.23 -13.17 6.40
CA THR A 357 -17.18 -14.19 5.94
C THR A 357 -18.33 -14.35 6.94
N ILE A 358 -19.57 -14.32 6.46
CA ILE A 358 -20.79 -14.59 7.22
C ILE A 358 -21.47 -15.82 6.65
N GLY A 359 -21.78 -16.81 7.49
CA GLY A 359 -22.42 -18.04 7.03
C GLY A 359 -22.88 -19.00 8.11
N THR A 360 -23.32 -20.18 7.68
CA THR A 360 -23.71 -21.29 8.54
C THR A 360 -22.69 -22.43 8.50
N GLY A 361 -22.59 -23.25 9.55
CA GLY A 361 -21.68 -24.40 9.60
C GLY A 361 -20.61 -24.30 10.68
N SER A 362 -19.43 -24.89 10.46
CA SER A 362 -18.37 -25.00 11.48
C SER A 362 -17.46 -23.77 11.60
N GLY A 363 -17.80 -22.65 10.97
CA GLY A 363 -17.13 -21.36 11.18
C GLY A 363 -15.78 -21.15 10.50
N GLY A 364 -15.16 -22.22 9.98
CA GLY A 364 -13.96 -22.09 9.17
C GLY A 364 -14.29 -21.59 7.76
N PRO A 365 -13.40 -20.81 7.13
CA PRO A 365 -13.57 -20.48 5.72
C PRO A 365 -13.71 -21.78 4.92
N THR A 366 -14.77 -21.90 4.14
CA THR A 366 -14.94 -23.03 3.21
C THR A 366 -14.02 -22.77 2.03
N PRO A 367 -13.20 -23.75 1.62
CA PRO A 367 -12.41 -23.58 0.41
C PRO A 367 -13.33 -23.24 -0.78
N PRO A 368 -12.86 -22.38 -1.71
CA PRO A 368 -13.54 -22.10 -2.96
C PRO A 368 -13.92 -23.40 -3.68
N GLU A 369 -14.97 -23.36 -4.51
CA GLU A 369 -15.40 -24.54 -5.26
C GLU A 369 -14.28 -25.12 -6.14
N ASN A 370 -13.32 -24.28 -6.54
CA ASN A 370 -12.15 -24.65 -7.32
C ASN A 370 -10.85 -24.84 -6.51
N ASP A 371 -10.96 -25.14 -5.21
CA ASP A 371 -9.82 -25.54 -4.37
C ASP A 371 -9.10 -26.78 -4.92
N ASP A 372 -9.87 -27.84 -5.22
CA ASP A 372 -9.32 -29.05 -5.82
C ASP A 372 -9.19 -28.88 -7.34
N CYS A 373 -8.08 -29.35 -7.92
CA CYS A 373 -7.87 -29.29 -9.37
C CYS A 373 -9.00 -29.95 -10.19
N SER A 374 -9.64 -30.99 -9.63
CA SER A 374 -10.76 -31.68 -10.28
C SER A 374 -11.99 -30.79 -10.49
N ASP A 375 -12.09 -29.71 -9.73
CA ASP A 375 -13.24 -28.82 -9.63
C ASP A 375 -12.91 -27.44 -10.21
N ALA A 376 -11.91 -27.38 -11.10
CA ALA A 376 -11.52 -26.17 -11.81
C ALA A 376 -12.71 -25.48 -12.49
N ILE A 377 -12.82 -24.16 -12.30
CA ILE A 377 -13.89 -23.34 -12.88
C ILE A 377 -13.51 -22.89 -14.30
N ASP A 378 -14.44 -22.98 -15.23
CA ASP A 378 -14.25 -22.54 -16.62
C ASP A 378 -14.12 -21.01 -16.70
N ILE A 379 -13.09 -20.52 -17.41
CA ILE A 379 -12.86 -19.10 -17.68
C ILE A 379 -12.44 -18.86 -19.13
N THR A 380 -12.62 -17.63 -19.59
CA THR A 380 -12.22 -17.16 -20.93
C THR A 380 -11.39 -15.87 -20.79
N ASP A 381 -11.07 -15.20 -21.90
CA ASP A 381 -10.33 -13.94 -21.87
C ASP A 381 -11.11 -12.84 -21.14
N GLY A 382 -10.36 -11.97 -20.45
CA GLY A 382 -10.88 -10.90 -19.62
C GLY A 382 -10.57 -11.08 -18.14
N GLN A 383 -11.28 -10.33 -17.32
CA GLN A 383 -11.05 -10.25 -15.88
C GLN A 383 -11.92 -11.25 -15.12
N THR A 384 -11.29 -12.01 -14.22
CA THR A 384 -11.93 -12.92 -13.29
C THR A 384 -11.53 -12.55 -11.87
N SER A 385 -12.51 -12.32 -10.99
CA SER A 385 -12.26 -12.17 -9.56
C SER A 385 -11.88 -13.53 -8.97
N ILE A 386 -10.79 -13.58 -8.22
CA ILE A 386 -10.27 -14.81 -7.61
C ILE A 386 -10.18 -14.65 -6.09
N SER A 387 -10.32 -15.78 -5.40
CA SER A 387 -10.06 -15.92 -3.96
C SER A 387 -9.34 -17.25 -3.75
N ASN A 388 -8.22 -17.25 -3.03
CA ASN A 388 -7.56 -18.49 -2.59
C ASN A 388 -7.72 -18.71 -1.08
N ILE A 389 -8.55 -17.91 -0.43
CA ILE A 389 -8.87 -18.01 1.00
C ILE A 389 -9.35 -19.44 1.30
N ALA A 390 -8.90 -20.05 2.40
CA ALA A 390 -9.20 -21.43 2.79
C ALA A 390 -8.76 -22.56 1.84
N SER A 391 -8.27 -22.26 0.64
CA SER A 391 -7.79 -23.30 -0.26
C SER A 391 -6.65 -24.10 0.39
N THR A 392 -6.62 -25.38 0.07
CA THR A 392 -5.54 -26.29 0.39
C THR A 392 -4.46 -26.21 -0.68
N THR A 393 -3.47 -27.11 -0.63
CA THR A 393 -2.43 -27.18 -1.67
C THR A 393 -2.47 -28.56 -2.28
N ASP A 394 -2.99 -28.67 -3.49
CA ASP A 394 -3.29 -29.95 -4.11
C ASP A 394 -2.52 -30.19 -5.43
N GLY A 395 -1.86 -29.15 -5.97
CA GLY A 395 -1.12 -29.18 -7.21
C GLY A 395 0.27 -29.83 -7.16
N PRO A 396 0.88 -30.05 -8.35
CA PRO A 396 2.19 -30.66 -8.45
C PRO A 396 3.30 -29.67 -8.07
N THR A 397 4.39 -30.18 -7.50
CA THR A 397 5.61 -29.38 -7.27
C THR A 397 6.14 -28.85 -8.59
N LEU A 398 6.47 -27.56 -8.62
CA LEU A 398 7.05 -26.88 -9.77
C LEU A 398 8.47 -27.40 -10.08
N PRO A 399 8.90 -27.40 -11.35
CA PRO A 399 10.25 -27.78 -11.73
C PRO A 399 11.27 -26.73 -11.26
N THR A 400 12.56 -27.09 -11.29
CA THR A 400 13.62 -26.28 -10.66
C THR A 400 13.76 -24.88 -11.28
N GLU A 401 13.47 -24.75 -12.57
CA GLU A 401 13.44 -23.48 -13.30
C GLU A 401 12.35 -22.51 -12.80
N CYS A 402 11.27 -23.04 -12.22
CA CYS A 402 10.18 -22.28 -11.64
C CYS A 402 10.36 -22.03 -10.13
N ALA A 403 11.29 -22.77 -9.50
CA ALA A 403 11.51 -22.75 -8.05
C ALA A 403 12.38 -21.55 -7.63
N LYS A 404 11.85 -20.33 -7.80
CA LYS A 404 12.50 -19.11 -7.30
C LYS A 404 12.76 -19.23 -5.80
N PHE A 405 13.94 -18.74 -5.37
CA PHE A 405 14.42 -18.82 -3.99
C PHE A 405 14.44 -20.23 -3.36
N GLY A 406 14.44 -21.28 -4.19
CA GLY A 406 14.40 -22.67 -3.73
C GLY A 406 13.01 -23.15 -3.29
N ASN A 407 11.96 -22.35 -3.53
CA ASN A 407 10.57 -22.71 -3.25
C ASN A 407 9.90 -23.22 -4.52
N ALA A 408 9.70 -24.54 -4.56
CA ALA A 408 9.11 -25.25 -5.69
C ALA A 408 7.58 -25.45 -5.56
N GLU A 409 6.90 -24.72 -4.68
CA GLU A 409 5.45 -24.89 -4.45
C GLU A 409 4.66 -23.61 -4.75
N ILE A 410 3.40 -23.79 -5.14
CA ILE A 410 2.35 -22.77 -5.13
C ILE A 410 1.39 -23.17 -4.02
N PHE A 411 1.40 -22.46 -2.89
CA PHE A 411 0.58 -22.79 -1.72
C PHE A 411 -0.81 -22.20 -1.84
N ASN A 412 -1.79 -22.81 -1.18
CA ASN A 412 -3.18 -22.36 -1.14
C ASN A 412 -3.67 -22.08 -2.56
N ASP A 413 -3.77 -23.15 -3.37
CA ASP A 413 -4.03 -23.07 -4.80
C ASP A 413 -5.51 -23.22 -5.15
N VAL A 414 -5.93 -22.48 -6.17
CA VAL A 414 -7.22 -22.61 -6.83
C VAL A 414 -7.02 -22.78 -8.32
N TRP A 415 -7.98 -23.43 -8.97
CA TRP A 415 -7.84 -23.91 -10.33
C TRP A 415 -8.88 -23.32 -11.27
N TYR A 416 -8.44 -22.96 -12.46
CA TYR A 416 -9.34 -22.54 -13.54
C TYR A 416 -9.04 -23.31 -14.81
N LEU A 417 -10.08 -23.62 -15.58
CA LEU A 417 -9.98 -24.21 -16.89
C LEU A 417 -10.18 -23.11 -17.94
N TYR A 418 -9.09 -22.62 -18.50
CA TYR A 418 -9.10 -21.58 -19.53
C TYR A 418 -9.34 -22.19 -20.91
N GLU A 419 -10.38 -21.73 -21.61
CA GLU A 419 -10.61 -22.06 -23.02
C GLU A 419 -9.99 -21.00 -23.93
N ALA A 420 -9.04 -21.41 -24.77
CA ALA A 420 -8.32 -20.47 -25.63
C ALA A 420 -9.15 -19.99 -26.82
N THR A 421 -9.34 -18.67 -26.94
CA THR A 421 -10.06 -18.04 -28.06
C THR A 421 -9.13 -17.60 -29.22
N PHE A 422 -7.82 -17.85 -29.10
CA PHE A 422 -6.81 -17.57 -30.12
C PHE A 422 -5.83 -18.74 -30.28
N ASP A 423 -5.44 -19.04 -31.53
CA ASP A 423 -4.20 -19.76 -31.83
C ASP A 423 -3.04 -18.75 -31.78
N GLY A 424 -2.24 -18.81 -30.71
CA GLY A 424 -1.26 -17.78 -30.42
C GLY A 424 -0.68 -17.85 -29.01
N THR A 425 -0.79 -16.76 -28.24
CA THR A 425 -0.23 -16.64 -26.89
C THR A 425 -1.26 -16.02 -25.96
N ALA A 426 -1.52 -16.70 -24.84
CA ALA A 426 -2.24 -16.15 -23.70
C ALA A 426 -1.26 -15.59 -22.66
N VAL A 427 -1.61 -14.43 -22.11
CA VAL A 427 -0.96 -13.78 -20.97
C VAL A 427 -1.95 -13.78 -19.82
N VAL A 428 -1.54 -14.35 -18.69
CA VAL A 428 -2.32 -14.41 -17.46
C VAL A 428 -1.60 -13.56 -16.43
N SER A 429 -2.24 -12.50 -15.92
CA SER A 429 -1.57 -11.44 -15.16
C SER A 429 -2.40 -10.88 -14.01
N PHE A 430 -1.70 -10.51 -12.92
CA PHE A 430 -2.21 -9.64 -11.85
C PHE A 430 -1.72 -8.17 -11.98
N CYS A 431 -0.97 -7.85 -13.04
CA CYS A 431 -0.43 -6.52 -13.33
C CYS A 431 -1.38 -5.75 -14.29
N PRO A 432 -1.45 -4.39 -14.28
CA PRO A 432 -0.62 -3.43 -13.55
C PRO A 432 -1.27 -2.85 -12.28
N VAL A 433 -2.53 -3.20 -11.99
CA VAL A 433 -3.29 -2.61 -10.87
C VAL A 433 -2.84 -3.19 -9.52
N GLY A 434 -2.47 -4.48 -9.46
CA GLY A 434 -1.93 -5.11 -8.25
C GLY A 434 -2.90 -5.09 -7.07
N ASP A 435 -4.19 -5.35 -7.32
CA ASP A 435 -5.21 -5.44 -6.27
C ASP A 435 -5.11 -6.74 -5.46
N ALA A 436 -4.26 -7.67 -5.90
CA ALA A 436 -3.99 -8.91 -5.20
C ALA A 436 -3.48 -8.63 -3.77
N THR A 437 -4.17 -9.15 -2.77
CA THR A 437 -3.86 -8.92 -1.35
C THR A 437 -2.85 -9.91 -0.79
N PHE A 438 -2.24 -10.74 -1.65
CA PHE A 438 -1.28 -11.77 -1.29
C PHE A 438 -0.14 -11.88 -2.32
N ASP A 439 0.96 -12.50 -1.91
CA ASP A 439 2.12 -12.78 -2.75
C ASP A 439 1.79 -13.91 -3.74
N THR A 440 1.43 -13.54 -4.97
CA THR A 440 0.79 -14.43 -5.95
C THR A 440 1.81 -15.30 -6.70
N ARG A 441 1.42 -16.53 -7.03
CA ARG A 441 2.13 -17.45 -7.91
C ARG A 441 1.19 -18.04 -8.95
N LEU A 442 1.68 -18.11 -10.19
CA LEU A 442 0.93 -18.63 -11.33
C LEU A 442 1.65 -19.80 -11.99
N ALA A 443 0.88 -20.78 -12.45
CA ALA A 443 1.36 -21.80 -13.39
C ALA A 443 0.25 -22.24 -14.36
N ALA A 444 0.60 -22.52 -15.61
CA ALA A 444 -0.30 -23.04 -16.63
C ALA A 444 0.07 -24.48 -17.02
N TYR A 445 -0.92 -25.33 -17.28
CA TYR A 445 -0.75 -26.74 -17.62
C TYR A 445 -1.67 -27.15 -18.77
N PHE A 446 -1.35 -28.28 -19.41
CA PHE A 446 -2.36 -29.00 -20.20
C PHE A 446 -3.43 -29.61 -19.28
N PRO A 447 -4.64 -29.88 -19.79
CA PRO A 447 -5.69 -30.55 -19.02
C PRO A 447 -5.22 -31.91 -18.51
N GLY A 448 -5.55 -32.23 -17.26
CA GLY A 448 -5.13 -33.47 -16.60
C GLY A 448 -4.44 -33.20 -15.28
N CYS A 449 -5.25 -33.12 -14.22
CA CYS A 449 -4.80 -32.80 -12.87
C CYS A 449 -3.60 -33.62 -12.41
N LYS A 450 -2.65 -32.93 -11.75
CA LYS A 450 -1.49 -33.52 -11.06
C LYS A 450 -0.57 -34.30 -11.99
N SER A 451 -0.46 -33.89 -13.27
CA SER A 451 0.44 -34.50 -14.24
C SER A 451 1.14 -33.47 -15.13
N GLY A 452 2.44 -33.67 -15.36
CA GLY A 452 3.23 -32.87 -16.30
C GLY A 452 3.97 -31.68 -15.68
N ASP A 453 4.97 -31.20 -16.42
CA ASP A 453 5.64 -29.93 -16.14
C ASP A 453 4.74 -28.77 -16.63
N PRO A 454 4.73 -27.61 -15.95
CA PRO A 454 3.95 -26.46 -16.38
C PRO A 454 4.45 -25.92 -17.74
N LEU A 455 3.52 -25.43 -18.55
CA LEU A 455 3.77 -24.69 -19.78
C LEU A 455 4.49 -23.36 -19.50
N ALA A 456 4.08 -22.70 -18.42
CA ALA A 456 4.68 -21.49 -17.90
C ALA A 456 4.40 -21.41 -16.39
N CYS A 457 5.27 -20.70 -15.68
CA CYS A 457 5.20 -20.54 -14.23
C CYS A 457 5.89 -19.23 -13.84
N ASN A 458 5.38 -18.56 -12.80
CA ASN A 458 6.03 -17.38 -12.25
C ASN A 458 5.55 -17.09 -10.81
N ASP A 459 6.24 -16.14 -10.18
CA ASP A 459 6.12 -15.70 -8.80
C ASP A 459 6.09 -14.16 -8.78
N ASP A 460 7.24 -13.53 -9.00
CA ASP A 460 7.29 -12.06 -9.10
C ASP A 460 7.50 -11.54 -10.53
N THR A 461 6.59 -10.67 -10.99
CA THR A 461 6.77 -9.79 -12.17
C THR A 461 6.71 -8.30 -11.79
N CYS A 462 5.63 -7.85 -11.14
CA CYS A 462 5.40 -6.43 -10.83
C CYS A 462 5.27 -6.19 -9.31
N GLY A 463 6.36 -6.43 -8.57
CA GLY A 463 6.32 -6.52 -7.11
C GLY A 463 6.13 -7.97 -6.69
N LEU A 464 5.17 -8.24 -5.80
CA LEU A 464 4.78 -9.60 -5.35
C LEU A 464 3.65 -10.20 -6.23
N SER A 465 3.43 -9.62 -7.40
CA SER A 465 2.38 -10.02 -8.33
C SER A 465 2.95 -10.77 -9.52
N SER A 466 2.31 -11.88 -9.88
CA SER A 466 2.70 -12.82 -10.92
C SER A 466 2.13 -12.47 -12.29
N GLU A 467 2.88 -12.83 -13.32
CA GLU A 467 2.42 -12.85 -14.72
C GLU A 467 3.07 -14.04 -15.45
N ILE A 468 2.31 -14.78 -16.25
CA ILE A 468 2.82 -15.84 -17.12
C ILE A 468 2.32 -15.64 -18.56
N ALA A 469 3.10 -16.14 -19.52
CA ALA A 469 2.71 -16.21 -20.92
C ALA A 469 3.02 -17.59 -21.49
N PHE A 470 2.08 -18.18 -22.23
CA PHE A 470 2.26 -19.50 -22.86
C PHE A 470 1.53 -19.57 -24.20
N ALA A 471 1.99 -20.48 -25.05
CA ALA A 471 1.38 -20.67 -26.37
C ALA A 471 0.06 -21.43 -26.25
N THR A 472 -0.95 -20.94 -26.95
CA THR A 472 -2.31 -21.51 -27.00
C THR A 472 -2.63 -21.99 -28.39
N VAL A 473 -3.44 -23.04 -28.47
CA VAL A 473 -4.08 -23.50 -29.70
C VAL A 473 -5.57 -23.24 -29.55
N CYS A 474 -6.17 -22.75 -30.63
CA CYS A 474 -7.58 -22.40 -30.65
C CYS A 474 -8.49 -23.55 -30.19
N GLY A 475 -9.42 -23.26 -29.26
CA GLY A 475 -10.42 -24.19 -28.73
C GLY A 475 -9.87 -25.28 -27.81
N GLU A 476 -8.56 -25.29 -27.56
CA GLU A 476 -7.97 -26.17 -26.56
C GLU A 476 -8.09 -25.51 -25.17
N SER A 477 -8.30 -26.35 -24.15
CA SER A 477 -8.38 -25.91 -22.78
C SER A 477 -7.02 -26.01 -22.07
N TYR A 478 -6.78 -25.16 -21.08
CA TYR A 478 -5.57 -25.11 -20.28
C TYR A 478 -5.93 -24.94 -18.80
N LEU A 479 -5.23 -25.65 -17.91
CA LEU A 479 -5.41 -25.44 -16.47
C LEU A 479 -4.53 -24.29 -16.00
N ILE A 480 -5.13 -23.30 -15.37
CA ILE A 480 -4.47 -22.18 -14.71
C ILE A 480 -4.53 -22.41 -13.20
N ARG A 481 -3.36 -22.58 -12.59
CA ARG A 481 -3.18 -22.71 -11.15
C ARG A 481 -2.79 -21.35 -10.59
N VAL A 482 -3.57 -20.88 -9.63
CA VAL A 482 -3.38 -19.61 -8.95
C VAL A 482 -3.21 -19.89 -7.47
N GLY A 483 -2.14 -19.40 -6.85
CA GLY A 483 -1.96 -19.52 -5.40
C GLY A 483 -0.88 -18.58 -4.92
N SER A 484 -0.20 -18.93 -3.84
CA SER A 484 0.70 -18.04 -3.14
C SER A 484 2.13 -18.56 -2.97
N TYR A 485 3.07 -17.66 -2.69
CA TYR A 485 4.46 -18.03 -2.40
C TYR A 485 4.64 -18.70 -1.03
N SER A 486 3.78 -18.45 -0.05
CA SER A 486 3.94 -18.97 1.32
C SER A 486 2.70 -19.69 1.82
N THR A 487 2.86 -20.63 2.75
CA THR A 487 1.72 -21.34 3.38
C THR A 487 0.75 -20.42 4.13
N ALA A 488 1.15 -19.18 4.45
CA ALA A 488 0.31 -18.18 5.10
C ALA A 488 -0.29 -17.17 4.10
N GLY A 489 -0.02 -17.32 2.80
CA GLY A 489 -0.50 -16.43 1.76
C GLY A 489 -1.95 -16.74 1.38
N PHE A 490 -2.87 -15.94 1.89
CA PHE A 490 -4.28 -15.98 1.52
C PHE A 490 -4.72 -14.58 1.12
N GLY A 491 -5.63 -14.51 0.17
CA GLY A 491 -6.24 -13.26 -0.24
C GLY A 491 -7.12 -13.41 -1.46
N ILE A 492 -7.40 -12.27 -2.03
CA ILE A 492 -8.24 -12.07 -3.20
C ILE A 492 -7.44 -11.27 -4.24
N GLY A 493 -7.94 -11.22 -5.46
CA GLY A 493 -7.42 -10.34 -6.50
C GLY A 493 -8.21 -10.45 -7.79
N THR A 494 -7.81 -9.68 -8.79
CA THR A 494 -8.37 -9.80 -10.14
C THR A 494 -7.34 -10.42 -11.09
N LEU A 495 -7.66 -11.60 -11.61
CA LEU A 495 -6.87 -12.27 -12.66
C LEU A 495 -7.31 -11.75 -14.03
N ASP A 496 -6.40 -11.19 -14.80
CA ASP A 496 -6.66 -10.77 -16.18
C ASP A 496 -6.01 -11.75 -17.16
N ILE A 497 -6.80 -12.27 -18.10
CA ILE A 497 -6.29 -13.10 -19.20
C ILE A 497 -6.48 -12.36 -20.51
N THR A 498 -5.38 -12.15 -21.23
CA THR A 498 -5.39 -11.57 -22.56
C THR A 498 -4.70 -12.51 -23.54
N ALA A 499 -5.40 -12.85 -24.63
CA ALA A 499 -4.83 -13.64 -25.71
C ALA A 499 -4.57 -12.80 -26.97
N SER A 500 -3.56 -13.20 -27.73
CA SER A 500 -3.20 -12.59 -29.00
C SER A 500 -2.74 -13.65 -30.00
N GLY A 501 -3.09 -13.48 -31.26
CA GLY A 501 -2.81 -14.48 -32.29
C GLY A 501 -3.83 -14.45 -33.41
N GLU A 502 -3.95 -15.56 -34.13
CA GLU A 502 -5.07 -15.78 -35.03
C GLU A 502 -6.29 -16.08 -34.17
N SER A 503 -7.29 -15.20 -34.20
CA SER A 503 -8.54 -15.44 -33.49
C SER A 503 -9.13 -16.75 -33.98
N CYS A 504 -9.70 -17.51 -33.06
CA CYS A 504 -10.42 -18.74 -33.37
C CYS A 504 -11.52 -18.58 -34.42
N GLY A 505 -11.92 -17.34 -34.75
CA GLY A 505 -13.15 -17.09 -35.49
C GLY A 505 -14.33 -17.54 -34.62
N GLY A 506 -14.69 -16.70 -33.65
CA GLY A 506 -15.99 -16.77 -32.95
C GLY A 506 -16.31 -18.11 -32.30
N GLY A 507 -15.68 -18.40 -31.16
CA GLY A 507 -16.18 -19.39 -30.20
C GLY A 507 -17.26 -18.79 -29.31
N GLY A 508 -18.38 -18.40 -29.91
CA GLY A 508 -19.53 -17.77 -29.27
C GLY A 508 -20.37 -17.05 -30.31
N GLY A 509 -20.87 -17.82 -31.30
CA GLY A 509 -21.69 -17.33 -32.39
C GLY A 509 -21.07 -17.57 -33.79
N CYS A 510 -21.65 -18.52 -34.53
CA CYS A 510 -21.66 -18.66 -36.00
C CYS A 510 -20.89 -17.60 -36.81
N ALA A 511 -19.96 -18.03 -37.66
CA ALA A 511 -19.17 -17.16 -38.53
C ALA A 511 -20.03 -16.29 -39.48
N ALA A 512 -21.30 -16.67 -39.66
CA ALA A 512 -22.27 -15.92 -40.45
C ALA A 512 -23.06 -14.84 -39.66
N ASP A 513 -22.81 -14.63 -38.38
CA ASP A 513 -23.34 -13.49 -37.60
C ASP A 513 -22.38 -12.31 -37.73
N PHE A 514 -22.67 -11.41 -38.67
CA PHE A 514 -21.79 -10.31 -39.02
C PHE A 514 -22.06 -9.04 -38.22
N ASN A 515 -23.14 -9.01 -37.44
CA ASN A 515 -23.52 -7.88 -36.61
C ASN A 515 -23.49 -8.19 -35.10
N ASP A 516 -22.97 -9.37 -34.73
CA ASP A 516 -22.77 -9.87 -33.37
C ASP A 516 -24.06 -9.74 -32.53
N ASP A 517 -25.21 -10.12 -33.11
CA ASP A 517 -26.52 -10.03 -32.43
C ASP A 517 -27.10 -11.37 -31.95
N ASP A 518 -26.25 -12.40 -31.93
CA ASP A 518 -26.51 -13.78 -31.55
C ASP A 518 -27.54 -14.47 -32.49
N MET A 519 -27.73 -13.95 -33.71
CA MET A 519 -28.69 -14.50 -34.68
C MET A 519 -28.25 -14.32 -36.14
N VAL A 520 -27.99 -15.43 -36.82
CA VAL A 520 -27.80 -15.44 -38.27
C VAL A 520 -29.15 -15.31 -38.97
N ASP A 521 -29.47 -14.10 -39.44
CA ASP A 521 -30.75 -13.79 -40.08
C ASP A 521 -30.65 -12.91 -41.35
N GLY A 522 -31.74 -12.20 -41.65
CA GLY A 522 -31.81 -11.31 -42.79
C GLY A 522 -30.89 -10.09 -42.69
N ALA A 523 -30.44 -9.72 -41.49
CA ALA A 523 -29.45 -8.67 -41.27
C ALA A 523 -28.09 -9.10 -41.84
N ASP A 524 -27.63 -10.29 -41.51
CA ASP A 524 -26.34 -10.85 -41.97
C ASP A 524 -26.34 -11.14 -43.45
N PHE A 525 -27.45 -11.70 -43.95
CA PHE A 525 -27.60 -11.88 -45.39
C PHE A 525 -27.59 -10.53 -46.12
N GLY A 526 -28.07 -9.48 -45.47
CA GLY A 526 -27.93 -8.10 -45.94
C GLY A 526 -26.46 -7.68 -46.05
N SER A 527 -25.65 -7.92 -45.02
CA SER A 527 -24.21 -7.63 -44.99
C SER A 527 -23.46 -8.41 -46.08
N LEU A 528 -23.74 -9.70 -46.23
CA LEU A 528 -23.18 -10.55 -47.29
C LEU A 528 -23.46 -10.00 -48.69
N LEU A 529 -24.69 -9.53 -48.94
CA LEU A 529 -25.06 -8.95 -50.23
C LEU A 529 -24.39 -7.59 -50.49
N VAL A 530 -24.04 -6.84 -49.43
CA VAL A 530 -23.28 -5.58 -49.55
C VAL A 530 -21.84 -5.87 -49.96
N ALA A 531 -21.25 -6.95 -49.44
CA ALA A 531 -19.87 -7.36 -49.73
C ALA A 531 -19.71 -8.12 -51.07
N TRP A 532 -20.80 -8.36 -51.82
CA TRP A 532 -20.80 -9.23 -53.00
C TRP A 532 -19.75 -8.86 -54.06
N GLY A 533 -18.88 -9.83 -54.37
CA GLY A 533 -17.76 -9.68 -55.30
C GLY A 533 -16.38 -9.82 -54.62
N PRO A 534 -15.30 -9.35 -55.27
CA PRO A 534 -13.95 -9.49 -54.73
C PRO A 534 -13.79 -8.78 -53.39
N CYS A 535 -13.46 -9.53 -52.35
CA CYS A 535 -13.42 -9.06 -50.98
C CYS A 535 -12.40 -9.91 -50.20
N ALA A 536 -11.11 -9.60 -50.39
CA ALA A 536 -10.05 -10.40 -49.79
C ALA A 536 -9.89 -10.06 -48.30
N GLY A 537 -10.26 -10.99 -47.42
CA GLY A 537 -10.12 -10.87 -45.96
C GLY A 537 -11.22 -10.04 -45.29
N CYS A 538 -12.43 -10.04 -45.85
CA CYS A 538 -13.61 -9.56 -45.15
C CYS A 538 -14.37 -10.72 -44.55
N ASP A 539 -15.16 -10.42 -43.51
CA ASP A 539 -15.88 -11.43 -42.72
C ASP A 539 -16.93 -12.15 -43.57
N GLU A 540 -17.46 -11.51 -44.61
CA GLU A 540 -18.47 -12.10 -45.50
C GLU A 540 -17.91 -13.13 -46.51
N ASP A 541 -16.58 -13.26 -46.65
CA ASP A 541 -15.92 -14.32 -47.44
C ASP A 541 -15.77 -15.59 -46.60
N LEU A 542 -16.91 -16.20 -46.29
CA LEU A 542 -17.02 -17.35 -45.39
C LEU A 542 -16.22 -18.58 -45.84
N ASN A 543 -15.88 -18.69 -47.13
CA ASN A 543 -15.08 -19.79 -47.65
C ASN A 543 -13.59 -19.42 -47.89
N GLY A 544 -13.24 -18.15 -47.78
CA GLY A 544 -11.87 -17.63 -47.85
C GLY A 544 -11.22 -17.68 -49.24
N ASP A 545 -12.00 -17.71 -50.33
CA ASP A 545 -11.47 -17.74 -51.70
C ASP A 545 -11.18 -16.35 -52.30
N GLY A 546 -11.43 -15.30 -51.51
CA GLY A 546 -11.23 -13.90 -51.84
C GLY A 546 -12.39 -13.28 -52.62
N VAL A 547 -13.53 -13.97 -52.76
CA VAL A 547 -14.71 -13.50 -53.48
C VAL A 547 -15.99 -13.89 -52.73
N VAL A 548 -16.77 -12.91 -52.31
CA VAL A 548 -18.11 -13.13 -51.76
C VAL A 548 -19.08 -13.44 -52.90
N ASP A 549 -19.53 -14.69 -52.99
CA ASP A 549 -20.47 -15.14 -54.01
C ASP A 549 -21.54 -16.13 -53.50
N GLY A 550 -22.12 -16.90 -54.43
CA GLY A 550 -23.15 -17.87 -54.11
C GLY A 550 -22.68 -19.01 -53.20
N ALA A 551 -21.37 -19.25 -53.10
CA ALA A 551 -20.79 -20.20 -52.17
C ALA A 551 -20.93 -19.71 -50.72
N ASP A 552 -20.62 -18.44 -50.45
CA ASP A 552 -20.71 -17.81 -49.12
C ASP A 552 -22.16 -17.64 -48.69
N ALA A 553 -23.03 -17.23 -49.62
CA ALA A 553 -24.47 -17.24 -49.38
C ALA A 553 -25.00 -18.64 -49.00
N GLY A 554 -24.39 -19.68 -49.56
CA GLY A 554 -24.69 -21.07 -49.21
C GLY A 554 -24.26 -21.41 -47.78
N LEU A 555 -23.09 -20.95 -47.34
CA LEU A 555 -22.56 -21.16 -45.99
C LEU A 555 -23.36 -20.39 -44.94
N LEU A 556 -23.70 -19.12 -45.20
CA LEU A 556 -24.57 -18.34 -44.32
C LEU A 556 -25.93 -19.02 -44.10
N LEU A 557 -26.53 -19.57 -45.16
CA LEU A 557 -27.82 -20.28 -45.05
C LEU A 557 -27.73 -21.61 -44.29
N VAL A 558 -26.54 -22.21 -44.17
CA VAL A 558 -26.33 -23.39 -43.32
C VAL A 558 -26.38 -23.02 -41.85
N GLU A 559 -25.92 -21.83 -41.51
CA GLU A 559 -25.84 -21.31 -40.14
C GLU A 559 -27.08 -20.52 -39.71
N TRP A 560 -28.10 -20.41 -40.58
CA TRP A 560 -29.32 -19.63 -40.33
C TRP A 560 -30.05 -20.01 -39.03
N GLY A 561 -30.17 -19.06 -38.11
CA GLY A 561 -30.86 -19.26 -36.83
C GLY A 561 -30.12 -18.63 -35.64
N ILE A 562 -30.50 -19.07 -34.44
CA ILE A 562 -29.89 -18.61 -33.18
C ILE A 562 -28.46 -19.11 -33.11
N CYS A 563 -27.61 -18.24 -32.60
CA CYS A 563 -26.17 -18.36 -32.55
C CYS A 563 -25.73 -18.43 -31.07
N PRO A 564 -25.67 -19.64 -30.48
CA PRO A 564 -25.47 -19.81 -29.03
C PRO A 564 -24.02 -19.71 -28.58
#